data_AF-U2APS2-F1
#
_entry.id   AF-U2APS2-F1
#
_cell.length_a   1.000
_cell.length_b   1.000
_cell.length_c   1.000
_cell.angle_alpha   90.00
_cell.angle_beta   90.00
_cell.angle_gamma   90.00
#
_symmetry.space_group_name_H-M   'P 1'
#
loop_
_entity.id
_entity.type
_entity.pdbx_description
1 polymer ?
#
loop_
_entity_poly.entity_id
_entity_poly.type
_entity_poly.pdbx_seq_one_letter_code
_entity_poly.pdbx_strand_id
1 'polypeptide(L)'
;GGVDPEASHSTLQMRGALARESARLFKLQNVEVKERHILVKNEHGDYSLHLGSGMISRGGLQINVVAVQSQHRGRVFLPFVDDDPKTAEIISKMKLLAEGKIR
;
A
#
# COMPACT_ATOMS: atom_id res chain seq x y z
N GLY A 1 20.89 -10.35 4.58
CA GLY A 1 20.19 -11.40 3.83
C GLY A 1 19.81 -10.82 2.49
N GLY A 2 20.51 -11.23 1.43
CA GLY A 2 20.22 -10.77 0.07
C GLY A 2 18.96 -11.46 -0.43
N VAL A 3 17.92 -10.69 -0.67
CA VAL A 3 16.79 -11.13 -1.50
C VAL A 3 17.22 -11.02 -2.96
N ASP A 4 16.86 -12.00 -3.78
CA ASP A 4 17.06 -11.93 -5.21
C ASP A 4 16.36 -10.66 -5.77
N PRO A 5 17.09 -9.75 -6.43
CA PRO A 5 16.53 -8.54 -7.03
C PRO A 5 15.38 -8.84 -7.99
N GLU A 6 15.41 -9.97 -8.70
CA GLU A 6 14.38 -10.35 -9.67
C GLU A 6 13.08 -10.76 -8.97
N ALA A 7 13.16 -11.58 -7.92
CA ALA A 7 12.02 -11.93 -7.07
C ALA A 7 11.43 -10.70 -6.33
N SER A 8 12.30 -9.77 -5.93
CA SER A 8 11.86 -8.51 -5.31
C SER A 8 11.11 -7.62 -6.31
N HIS A 9 11.57 -7.59 -7.56
CA HIS A 9 10.94 -6.83 -8.63
C HIS A 9 9.57 -7.39 -9.02
N SER A 10 9.45 -8.71 -9.18
CA SER A 10 8.17 -9.37 -9.50
C SER A 10 7.12 -9.15 -8.39
N THR A 11 7.55 -9.19 -7.12
CA THR A 11 6.69 -8.89 -5.97
C THR A 11 6.17 -7.44 -6.00
N LEU A 12 7.04 -6.47 -6.29
CA LEU A 12 6.64 -5.06 -6.40
C LEU A 12 5.64 -4.83 -7.53
N GLN A 13 5.84 -5.47 -8.68
CA GLN A 13 4.93 -5.38 -9.82
C GLN A 13 3.55 -5.94 -9.47
N MET A 14 3.50 -7.11 -8.83
CA MET A 14 2.23 -7.73 -8.41
C MET A 14 1.49 -6.83 -7.41
N ARG A 15 2.17 -6.33 -6.37
CA ARG A 15 1.58 -5.38 -5.41
C ARG A 15 1.09 -4.10 -6.08
N GLY A 16 1.85 -3.58 -7.05
CA GLY A 16 1.44 -2.42 -7.85
C GLY A 16 0.17 -2.69 -8.67
N ALA A 17 0.05 -3.87 -9.29
CA ALA A 17 -1.16 -4.27 -10.01
C ALA A 17 -2.37 -4.40 -9.07
N LEU A 18 -2.19 -5.07 -7.93
CA LEU A 18 -3.24 -5.20 -6.90
C LEU A 18 -3.67 -3.84 -6.33
N ALA A 19 -2.74 -2.90 -6.16
CA ALA A 19 -3.05 -1.54 -5.73
C ALA A 19 -3.89 -0.78 -6.75
N ARG A 20 -3.57 -0.88 -8.06
CA ARG A 20 -4.37 -0.27 -9.14
C ARG A 20 -5.79 -0.82 -9.15
N GLU A 21 -5.92 -2.15 -9.13
CA GLU A 21 -7.24 -2.79 -9.16
C GLU A 21 -8.04 -2.49 -7.88
N SER A 22 -7.39 -2.50 -6.72
CA SER A 22 -8.03 -2.11 -5.45
C SER A 22 -8.52 -0.66 -5.48
N ALA A 23 -7.70 0.28 -5.98
CA ALA A 23 -8.09 1.68 -6.11
C ALA A 23 -9.31 1.84 -7.04
N ARG A 24 -9.32 1.11 -8.17
CA ARG A 24 -10.47 1.08 -9.09
C ARG A 24 -11.73 0.54 -8.41
N LEU A 25 -11.65 -0.57 -7.68
CA LEU A 25 -12.79 -1.17 -6.97
C LEU A 25 -13.31 -0.27 -5.84
N PHE A 26 -12.42 0.40 -5.11
CA PHE A 26 -12.77 1.37 -4.08
C PHE A 26 -13.21 2.73 -4.64
N LYS A 27 -13.15 2.92 -5.96
CA LYS A 27 -13.46 4.19 -6.64
C LYS A 27 -12.57 5.36 -6.16
N LEU A 28 -11.31 5.07 -5.81
CA LEU A 28 -10.33 6.07 -5.40
C LEU A 28 -9.76 6.76 -6.64
N GLN A 29 -10.00 8.07 -6.79
CA GLN A 29 -9.51 8.87 -7.91
C GLN A 29 -8.19 9.60 -7.60
N ASN A 30 -7.77 9.57 -6.34
CA ASN A 30 -6.62 10.28 -5.81
C ASN A 30 -5.42 9.36 -5.54
N VAL A 31 -5.34 8.24 -6.27
CA VAL A 31 -4.31 7.21 -6.13
C VAL A 31 -3.66 6.96 -7.48
N GLU A 32 -2.33 7.03 -7.54
CA GLU A 32 -1.53 6.70 -8.73
C GLU A 32 -0.43 5.70 -8.34
N VAL A 33 -0.24 4.63 -9.12
CA VAL A 33 0.85 3.66 -8.89
C VAL A 33 1.97 3.92 -9.88
N LYS A 34 3.10 4.43 -9.39
CA LYS A 34 4.27 4.84 -10.17
C LYS A 34 5.54 4.13 -9.68
N GLU A 35 6.14 3.34 -10.57
CA GLU A 35 7.35 2.54 -10.30
C GLU A 35 7.22 1.69 -9.03
N ARG A 36 7.93 2.06 -7.96
CA ARG A 36 7.97 1.36 -6.66
C ARG A 36 7.05 1.98 -5.60
N HIS A 37 6.22 2.95 -5.98
CA HIS A 37 5.41 3.73 -5.05
C HIS A 37 3.94 3.84 -5.46
N ILE A 38 3.10 4.02 -4.46
CA ILE A 38 1.73 4.50 -4.60
C ILE A 38 1.72 5.97 -4.15
N LEU A 39 1.37 6.87 -5.05
CA LEU A 39 1.20 8.29 -4.80
C LEU A 39 -0.26 8.53 -4.41
N VAL A 40 -0.48 9.24 -3.30
CA VAL A 40 -1.83 9.55 -2.80
C VAL A 40 -1.91 11.03 -2.47
N LYS A 41 -2.97 11.70 -2.94
CA LYS A 41 -3.21 13.11 -2.65
C LYS A 41 -4.50 13.27 -1.85
N ASN A 42 -4.45 14.05 -0.78
CA ASN A 42 -5.64 14.39 0.00
C ASN A 42 -5.49 15.79 0.61
N GLU A 43 -6.43 16.22 1.44
CA GLU A 43 -6.45 17.53 2.10
C GLU A 43 -5.28 17.77 3.07
N HIS A 44 -4.56 16.72 3.48
CA HIS A 44 -3.41 16.74 4.38
C HIS A 44 -2.06 16.70 3.65
N GLY A 45 -2.05 16.57 2.33
CA GLY A 45 -0.88 16.71 1.46
C GLY A 45 -0.69 15.59 0.44
N ASP A 46 0.51 15.57 -0.13
CA ASP A 46 0.95 14.61 -1.15
C ASP A 46 1.83 13.54 -0.49
N TYR A 47 1.37 12.29 -0.54
CA TYR A 47 1.99 11.15 0.11
C TYR A 47 2.58 10.17 -0.90
N SER A 48 3.65 9.49 -0.49
CA SER A 48 4.22 8.34 -1.20
C SER A 48 4.26 7.13 -0.28
N LEU A 49 3.72 6.00 -0.75
CA LEU A 49 3.72 4.71 -0.05
C LEU A 49 4.58 3.72 -0.84
N HIS A 50 5.67 3.25 -0.26
CA HIS A 50 6.60 2.32 -0.93
C HIS A 50 6.06 0.89 -0.95
N LEU A 51 5.97 0.29 -2.14
CA LEU A 51 5.37 -1.03 -2.40
C LEU A 51 6.15 -2.21 -1.80
N GLY A 52 7.43 -2.01 -1.47
CA GLY A 52 8.26 -3.06 -0.88
C GLY A 52 8.15 -3.09 0.64
N SER A 53 8.28 -1.92 1.26
CA SER A 53 8.39 -1.78 2.72
C SER A 53 7.06 -1.42 3.38
N GLY A 54 6.11 -0.84 2.66
CA GLY A 54 4.90 -0.25 3.23
C GLY A 54 5.15 1.08 3.97
N MET A 55 6.31 1.70 3.74
CA MET A 55 6.70 2.96 4.36
C MET A 55 5.99 4.14 3.70
N ILE A 56 5.48 5.06 4.50
CA ILE A 56 4.80 6.28 4.05
C ILE A 56 5.75 7.46 4.21
N SER A 57 5.81 8.35 3.22
CA SER A 57 6.46 9.64 3.33
C SER A 57 5.59 10.79 2.82
N ARG A 58 5.79 11.98 3.39
CA ARG A 58 5.21 13.26 2.94
C ARG A 58 6.32 14.31 2.96
N GLY A 59 6.60 14.92 1.80
CA GLY A 59 7.65 15.93 1.69
C GLY A 59 9.05 15.45 2.13
N GLY A 60 9.37 14.17 1.91
CA GLY A 60 10.63 13.56 2.33
C GLY A 60 10.69 13.09 3.79
N LEU A 61 9.71 13.45 4.62
CA LEU A 61 9.61 12.98 6.00
C LEU A 61 8.83 11.66 6.08
N GLN A 62 9.33 10.71 6.86
CA GLN A 62 8.65 9.43 7.07
C GLN A 62 7.54 9.55 8.10
N ILE A 63 6.42 8.87 7.83
CA ILE A 63 5.27 8.78 8.75
C ILE A 63 5.17 7.33 9.22
N ASN A 64 5.27 7.14 10.54
CA ASN A 64 5.22 5.82 11.14
C ASN A 64 3.77 5.37 11.34
N VAL A 65 3.37 4.39 10.53
CA VAL A 65 2.09 3.68 10.66
C VAL A 65 2.37 2.19 10.81
N VAL A 66 2.12 1.67 12.01
CA VAL A 66 2.37 0.28 12.36
C VAL A 66 1.15 -0.56 12.03
N ALA A 67 1.31 -1.56 11.18
CA ALA A 67 0.27 -2.55 10.94
C ALA A 67 0.21 -3.52 12.12
N VAL A 68 -0.88 -3.49 12.87
CA VAL A 68 -1.15 -4.49 13.90
C VAL A 68 -1.96 -5.62 13.25
N GLN A 69 -1.29 -6.71 12.91
CA GLN A 69 -1.92 -7.90 12.36
C GLN A 69 -2.63 -8.62 13.51
N SER A 70 -3.96 -8.64 13.51
CA SER A 70 -4.71 -9.33 14.56
C SER A 70 -4.50 -10.84 14.46
N GLN A 71 -3.86 -11.46 15.45
CA GLN A 71 -3.78 -12.94 15.53
C GLN A 71 -5.14 -13.61 15.81
N HIS A 72 -6.20 -12.85 16.11
CA HIS A 72 -7.52 -13.39 16.40
C HIS A 72 -8.64 -12.71 15.57
N ARG A 73 -9.22 -13.52 14.68
CA ARG A 73 -10.47 -13.39 13.92
C ARG A 73 -10.53 -12.51 12.67
N GLY A 74 -10.98 -13.19 11.61
CA GLY A 74 -11.56 -12.63 10.39
C GLY A 74 -10.52 -12.51 9.28
N ARG A 75 -10.53 -13.44 8.31
CA ARG A 75 -9.86 -13.20 7.03
C ARG A 75 -10.38 -11.87 6.50
N VAL A 76 -9.53 -10.85 6.41
CA VAL A 76 -9.85 -9.65 5.64
C VAL A 76 -9.86 -10.11 4.19
N PHE A 77 -11.06 -10.34 3.64
CA PHE A 77 -11.22 -10.55 2.21
C PHE A 77 -10.92 -9.23 1.52
N LEU A 78 -9.64 -8.96 1.29
CA LEU A 78 -9.27 -8.09 0.20
C LEU A 78 -9.79 -8.74 -1.09
N PRO A 79 -10.28 -7.96 -2.07
CA PRO A 79 -10.90 -8.50 -3.28
C PRO A 79 -9.94 -9.29 -4.20
N PHE A 80 -8.76 -9.66 -3.70
CA PHE A 80 -7.75 -10.44 -4.42
C PHE A 80 -7.22 -11.54 -3.50
N VAL A 81 -7.04 -12.72 -4.10
CA VAL A 81 -6.49 -13.95 -3.52
C VAL A 81 -4.97 -13.78 -3.33
N ASP A 82 -4.55 -12.91 -2.41
CA ASP A 82 -3.15 -12.82 -2.00
C ASP A 82 -3.08 -12.92 -0.47
N ASP A 83 -2.53 -14.03 0.02
CA ASP A 83 -2.29 -14.28 1.44
C ASP A 83 -1.05 -13.50 1.94
N ASP A 84 -0.37 -12.71 1.10
CA ASP A 84 0.76 -11.86 1.51
C ASP A 84 0.31 -10.76 2.51
N PRO A 85 0.73 -10.84 3.79
CA PRO A 85 0.37 -9.84 4.79
C PRO A 85 0.91 -8.46 4.45
N LYS A 86 1.99 -8.35 3.66
CA LYS A 86 2.53 -7.06 3.24
C LYS A 86 1.66 -6.43 2.15
N THR A 87 1.13 -7.22 1.21
CA THR A 87 0.09 -6.75 0.28
C THR A 87 -1.10 -6.18 1.06
N ALA A 88 -1.60 -6.92 2.06
CA ALA A 88 -2.74 -6.47 2.85
C ALA A 88 -2.48 -5.17 3.62
N GLU A 89 -1.29 -5.03 4.20
CA GLU A 89 -0.82 -3.80 4.81
C GLU A 89 -0.81 -2.62 3.81
N ILE A 90 -0.23 -2.82 2.62
CA ILE A 90 -0.09 -1.77 1.60
C ILE A 90 -1.45 -1.30 1.11
N ILE A 91 -2.36 -2.21 0.77
CA ILE A 91 -3.71 -1.86 0.31
C ILE A 91 -4.49 -1.13 1.40
N SER A 92 -4.36 -1.57 2.66
CA SER A 92 -5.00 -0.92 3.79
C SER A 92 -4.47 0.50 4.02
N LYS A 93 -3.15 0.69 4.01
CA LYS A 93 -2.51 2.01 4.13
C LYS A 93 -2.89 2.94 2.99
N MET A 94 -2.89 2.44 1.75
CA MET A 94 -3.34 3.19 0.58
C MET A 94 -4.77 3.69 0.76
N LYS A 95 -5.70 2.81 1.15
CA LYS A 95 -7.11 3.17 1.38
C LYS A 95 -7.26 4.22 2.48
N LEU A 96 -6.58 4.03 3.61
CA LEU A 96 -6.63 4.98 4.73
C LEU A 96 -6.02 6.34 4.39
N LEU A 97 -4.92 6.37 3.62
CA LEU A 97 -4.37 7.62 3.09
C LEU A 97 -5.36 8.30 2.13
N ALA A 98 -5.94 7.54 1.20
CA ALA A 98 -6.86 8.09 0.21
C ALA A 98 -8.14 8.68 0.84
N GLU A 99 -8.55 8.15 1.99
CA GLU A 99 -9.69 8.62 2.80
C GLU A 99 -9.31 9.71 3.83
N GLY A 100 -8.06 10.21 3.84
CA GLY A 100 -7.62 11.26 4.78
C GLY A 100 -7.46 10.82 6.24
N LYS A 101 -7.40 9.50 6.51
CA LYS A 101 -7.36 8.92 7.87
C LYS A 101 -5.96 8.82 8.46
N ILE A 102 -4.91 9.00 7.65
CA ILE A 102 -3.51 9.05 8.08
C ILE A 102 -2.99 10.47 7.81
N ARG A 103 -2.33 11.07 8.80
CA ARG A 103 -1.93 12.49 8.81
C ARG A 103 -0.43 12.69 8.97
#